data_AF-A0A924JF96-F1
#
_entry.id   AF-A0A924JF96-F1
#
_cell.length_a   1.000
_cell.length_b   1.000
_cell.length_c   1.000
_cell.angle_alpha   90.00
_cell.angle_beta   90.00
_cell.angle_gamma   90.00
#
_symmetry.space_group_name_H-M   'P 1'
#
loop_
_entity.id
_entity.type
_entity.pdbx_description
1 polymer ?
#
loop_
_entity_poly.entity_id
_entity_poly.type
_entity_poly.pdbx_seq_one_letter_code
_entity_poly.pdbx_strand_id
1 'polypeptide(L)'
;MNGAVNLCVQSTASGARNSLASETPQQQKAREAAQHVEEKRLQKERESAQHAEEKRLQKEREGQEHGVTASGQCDPTATGVASSIDVPQITNDGTAGRDNLLYGGPVSTTTNVAPGTRSTLPAYSLDGPNLSADKVKTYISDSVDRNWDQIRSSFNLSDTAEDKDRVKAFFFGVASRESGTGDTMQTSLITGEGSSYSKGPLQTADTAYANNGHPEWDQDTHVPGIVQADLTDSNDLSTSIDMGVRHMLEGAELGKLVGHQSTEDLEIDAMAHHNTGHIEGAPSDPEWRATYAGQVMKMAAWYGNGHLEDSQVVYFGQL
;
A
#
# COMPACT_ATOMS: atom_id res chain seq x y z
N MET A 1 67.68 -42.78 32.87
CA MET A 1 66.74 -43.91 32.78
C MET A 1 65.59 -43.47 31.90
N ASN A 2 65.51 -44.08 30.71
CA ASN A 2 64.55 -43.77 29.66
C ASN A 2 63.19 -44.36 30.00
N GLY A 3 62.11 -43.62 29.75
CA GLY A 3 60.74 -44.09 29.87
C GLY A 3 59.83 -43.32 28.94
N ALA A 4 59.90 -43.65 27.65
CA ALA A 4 58.99 -43.13 26.63
C ALA A 4 57.60 -43.77 26.81
N VAL A 5 56.55 -42.95 26.93
CA VAL A 5 55.16 -43.39 26.92
C VAL A 5 54.60 -43.13 25.54
N ASN A 6 54.36 -44.20 24.79
CA ASN A 6 53.64 -44.22 23.52
C ASN A 6 52.14 -44.08 23.81
N LEU A 7 51.53 -42.94 23.46
CA LEU A 7 50.07 -42.82 23.44
C LEU A 7 49.57 -43.12 22.03
N CYS A 8 48.84 -44.24 21.91
CA CYS A 8 48.25 -44.72 20.68
C CYS A 8 47.02 -43.87 20.32
N VAL A 9 47.01 -43.35 19.09
CA VAL A 9 45.92 -42.63 18.44
C VAL A 9 44.81 -43.62 18.11
N GLN A 10 43.62 -43.47 18.70
CA GLN A 10 42.39 -44.11 18.22
C GLN A 10 41.58 -43.10 17.41
N SER A 11 41.63 -43.27 16.09
CA SER A 11 40.78 -42.61 15.11
C SER A 11 39.38 -43.24 15.14
N THR A 12 38.37 -42.49 15.57
CA THR A 12 36.96 -42.84 15.40
C THR A 12 36.45 -42.26 14.09
N ALA A 13 36.65 -43.00 12.99
CA ALA A 13 35.94 -42.76 11.74
C ALA A 13 34.47 -43.18 11.91
N SER A 14 33.60 -42.20 12.17
CA SER A 14 32.15 -42.38 12.15
C SER A 14 31.69 -42.54 10.71
N GLY A 15 31.50 -43.78 10.29
CA GLY A 15 30.90 -44.13 9.01
C GLY A 15 29.41 -43.81 9.03
N ALA A 16 29.02 -42.65 8.52
CA ALA A 16 27.64 -42.33 8.16
C ALA A 16 27.20 -43.26 7.02
N ARG A 17 26.59 -44.40 7.37
CA ARG A 17 25.86 -45.23 6.42
C ARG A 17 24.59 -44.48 6.01
N ASN A 18 24.60 -43.93 4.79
CA ASN A 18 23.39 -43.48 4.10
C ASN A 18 22.44 -44.68 3.93
N SER A 19 21.53 -44.87 4.88
CA SER A 19 20.34 -45.68 4.63
C SER A 19 19.40 -44.82 3.80
N LEU A 20 19.38 -45.05 2.49
CA LEU A 20 18.30 -44.64 1.60
C LEU A 20 17.02 -45.32 2.11
N ALA A 21 16.32 -44.66 3.02
CA ALA A 21 14.97 -45.02 3.38
C ALA A 21 14.14 -44.86 2.10
N SER A 22 13.60 -45.96 1.59
CA SER A 22 12.68 -45.94 0.45
C SER A 22 11.53 -45.00 0.77
N GLU A 23 11.36 -43.96 -0.06
CA GLU A 23 10.23 -43.04 0.04
C GLU A 23 8.92 -43.84 0.06
N THR A 24 8.03 -43.49 0.98
CA THR A 24 6.69 -44.10 1.01
C THR A 24 5.89 -43.64 -0.22
N PRO A 25 4.97 -44.44 -0.75
CA PRO A 25 4.10 -44.04 -1.87
C PRO A 25 3.37 -42.71 -1.63
N GLN A 26 3.10 -42.38 -0.36
CA GLN A 26 2.47 -41.11 0.02
C GLN A 26 3.43 -39.92 -0.10
N GLN A 27 4.71 -40.08 0.22
CA GLN A 27 5.75 -39.06 0.00
C GLN A 27 6.00 -38.84 -1.49
N GLN A 28 6.00 -39.91 -2.29
CA GLN A 28 6.13 -39.80 -3.74
C GLN A 28 4.97 -39.00 -4.36
N LYS A 29 3.72 -39.31 -3.96
CA LYS A 29 2.54 -38.57 -4.42
C LYS A 29 2.56 -37.09 -4.00
N ALA A 30 3.03 -36.78 -2.80
CA ALA A 30 3.17 -35.40 -2.33
C ALA A 30 4.21 -34.63 -3.15
N ARG A 31 5.32 -35.28 -3.51
CA ARG A 31 6.37 -34.68 -4.35
C ARG A 31 5.88 -34.42 -5.78
N GLU A 32 5.17 -35.36 -6.38
CA GLU A 32 4.57 -35.19 -7.71
C GLU A 32 3.54 -34.05 -7.72
N ALA A 33 2.72 -33.94 -6.68
CA ALA A 33 1.78 -32.82 -6.54
C ALA A 33 2.50 -31.46 -6.41
N ALA A 34 3.58 -31.39 -5.62
CA ALA A 34 4.37 -30.17 -5.47
C ALA A 34 5.06 -29.77 -6.78
N GLN A 35 5.60 -30.75 -7.54
CA GLN A 35 6.20 -30.49 -8.86
C GLN A 35 5.17 -29.96 -9.86
N HIS A 36 3.96 -30.50 -9.87
CA HIS A 36 2.90 -30.04 -10.76
C HIS A 36 2.40 -28.63 -10.42
N VAL A 37 2.37 -28.26 -9.14
CA VAL A 37 2.04 -26.88 -8.71
C VAL A 37 3.13 -25.91 -9.17
N GLU A 38 4.40 -26.26 -8.98
CA GLU A 38 5.52 -25.42 -9.41
C GLU A 38 5.59 -25.27 -10.94
N GLU A 39 5.32 -26.35 -11.68
CA GLU A 39 5.26 -26.30 -13.14
C GLU A 39 4.15 -25.37 -13.65
N LYS A 40 2.97 -25.39 -13.00
CA LYS A 40 1.88 -24.44 -13.30
C LYS A 40 2.26 -23.00 -12.96
N ARG A 41 2.97 -22.77 -11.86
CA ARG A 41 3.46 -21.44 -11.48
C ARG A 41 4.42 -20.89 -12.54
N LEU A 42 5.40 -21.69 -12.94
CA LEU A 42 6.38 -21.34 -13.97
C LEU A 42 5.73 -21.12 -15.34
N GLN A 43 4.70 -21.89 -15.68
CA GLN A 43 3.95 -21.69 -16.92
C GLN A 43 3.23 -20.33 -16.94
N LYS A 44 2.54 -19.97 -15.86
CA LYS A 44 1.88 -18.67 -15.71
C LYS A 44 2.88 -17.50 -15.77
N GLU A 45 4.06 -17.68 -15.20
CA GLU A 45 5.15 -16.69 -15.23
C GLU A 45 5.68 -16.48 -16.66
N ARG A 46 5.85 -17.57 -17.44
CA ARG A 46 6.25 -17.49 -18.85
C ARG A 46 5.21 -16.79 -19.72
N GLU A 47 3.93 -17.10 -19.53
CA GLU A 47 2.83 -16.46 -20.26
C GLU A 47 2.76 -14.96 -19.96
N SER A 48 2.95 -14.58 -18.70
CA SER A 48 2.97 -13.17 -18.28
C SER A 48 4.16 -12.41 -18.90
N ALA A 49 5.34 -13.03 -18.92
CA ALA A 49 6.54 -12.45 -19.53
C ALA A 49 6.39 -12.28 -21.06
N GLN A 50 5.81 -13.27 -21.75
CA GLN A 50 5.53 -13.18 -23.18
C GLN A 50 4.54 -12.05 -23.50
N HIS A 51 3.47 -11.92 -22.71
CA HIS A 51 2.50 -10.85 -22.91
C HIS A 51 3.10 -9.45 -22.68
N ALA A 52 4.00 -9.31 -21.69
CA ALA A 52 4.70 -8.06 -21.44
C ALA A 52 5.66 -7.69 -22.61
N GLU A 53 6.36 -8.67 -23.18
CA GLU A 53 7.22 -8.47 -24.34
C GLU A 53 6.42 -8.08 -25.59
N GLU A 54 5.26 -8.72 -25.83
CA GLU A 54 4.37 -8.38 -26.95
C GLU A 54 3.85 -6.94 -26.85
N LYS A 55 3.43 -6.51 -25.65
CA LYS A 55 3.04 -5.10 -25.42
C LYS A 55 4.17 -4.12 -25.67
N ARG A 56 5.41 -4.47 -25.29
CA ARG A 56 6.59 -3.63 -25.56
C ARG A 56 6.84 -3.48 -27.05
N LEU A 57 6.78 -4.57 -27.81
CA LEU A 57 6.95 -4.57 -29.25
C LEU A 57 5.83 -3.81 -29.97
N GLN A 58 4.60 -3.88 -29.48
CA GLN A 58 3.49 -3.09 -30.03
C GLN A 58 3.74 -1.59 -29.86
N LYS A 59 4.18 -1.15 -28.67
CA LYS A 59 4.52 0.25 -28.40
C LYS A 59 5.68 0.75 -29.28
N GLU A 60 6.67 -0.09 -29.57
CA GLU A 60 7.78 0.23 -30.48
C GLU A 60 7.29 0.42 -31.94
N ARG A 61 6.29 -0.36 -32.39
CA ARG A 61 5.70 -0.21 -33.73
C ARG A 61 4.92 1.09 -33.86
N GLU A 62 4.10 1.42 -32.87
CA GLU A 62 3.31 2.66 -32.84
C GLU A 62 4.21 3.91 -32.78
N GLY A 63 5.37 3.83 -32.11
CA GLY A 63 6.36 4.90 -32.07
C GLY A 63 7.09 5.17 -33.40
N GLN A 64 7.09 4.22 -34.35
CA GLN A 64 7.76 4.40 -35.65
C GLN A 64 6.86 5.02 -36.73
N GLU A 65 5.52 4.95 -36.61
CA GLU A 65 4.61 5.48 -37.63
C GLU A 65 4.34 7.00 -37.54
N HIS A 66 4.73 7.67 -36.44
CA HIS A 66 4.56 9.12 -36.27
C HIS A 66 5.83 9.95 -36.51
N GLY A 67 6.90 9.34 -37.03
CA GLY A 67 8.20 9.97 -37.28
C GLY A 67 8.44 10.51 -38.69
N VAL A 68 7.42 10.90 -39.47
CA VAL A 68 7.62 11.58 -40.76
C VAL A 68 6.55 12.65 -40.99
N THR A 69 6.82 13.89 -40.59
CA THR A 69 6.59 15.12 -41.38
C THR A 69 6.86 16.35 -40.51
N ALA A 70 7.87 17.14 -40.87
CA ALA A 70 7.82 18.61 -40.94
C ALA A 70 9.25 19.18 -41.07
N SER A 71 9.72 19.29 -42.32
CA SER A 71 10.65 20.33 -42.71
C SER A 71 9.89 21.66 -42.77
N GLY A 72 10.27 22.67 -41.99
CA GLY A 72 9.59 23.97 -42.03
C GLY A 72 10.26 25.06 -41.20
N GLN A 73 11.21 25.76 -41.83
CA GLN A 73 11.55 27.18 -41.72
C GLN A 73 11.89 27.81 -40.35
N CYS A 74 13.09 28.38 -40.32
CA CYS A 74 13.57 29.37 -39.37
C CYS A 74 12.85 30.73 -39.56
N ASP A 75 12.50 31.38 -38.45
CA ASP A 75 12.51 32.85 -38.34
C ASP A 75 12.75 33.27 -36.86
N PRO A 76 13.57 34.30 -36.56
CA PRO A 76 13.88 34.70 -35.18
C PRO A 76 13.30 36.08 -34.82
N THR A 77 12.52 36.17 -33.75
CA THR A 77 12.19 37.37 -32.92
C THR A 77 11.05 36.97 -31.98
N ALA A 78 10.84 37.41 -30.75
CA ALA A 78 11.61 38.07 -29.69
C ALA A 78 10.70 38.03 -28.43
N THR A 79 11.31 38.14 -27.24
CA THR A 79 10.76 38.65 -25.97
C THR A 79 9.68 37.84 -25.23
N GLY A 80 9.96 37.56 -23.96
CA GLY A 80 9.25 36.60 -23.12
C GLY A 80 7.99 37.09 -22.42
N VAL A 81 7.35 36.16 -21.70
CA VAL A 81 6.55 36.37 -20.48
C VAL A 81 6.59 35.06 -19.69
N ALA A 82 6.48 35.18 -18.36
CA ALA A 82 6.62 34.15 -17.33
C ALA A 82 5.83 32.84 -17.56
N SER A 83 6.46 31.70 -17.23
CA SER A 83 5.80 30.40 -17.11
C SER A 83 5.14 30.26 -15.74
N SER A 84 3.81 30.22 -15.72
CA SER A 84 3.06 29.49 -14.71
C SER A 84 3.26 28.00 -14.94
N ILE A 85 3.63 27.26 -13.89
CA ILE A 85 3.63 25.81 -13.90
C ILE A 85 2.19 25.38 -13.66
N ASP A 86 1.52 24.89 -14.70
CA ASP A 86 0.23 24.20 -14.57
C ASP A 86 0.49 22.81 -14.00
N VAL A 87 -0.01 22.57 -12.78
CA VAL A 87 -0.13 21.24 -12.20
C VAL A 87 -1.39 20.60 -12.81
N PRO A 88 -1.33 19.42 -13.46
CA PRO A 88 -2.52 18.75 -13.94
C PRO A 88 -3.38 18.32 -12.74
N GLN A 89 -4.56 18.93 -12.62
CA GLN A 89 -5.64 18.39 -11.80
C GLN A 89 -6.17 17.14 -12.52
N ILE A 90 -5.84 15.95 -12.01
CA ILE A 90 -6.53 14.72 -12.40
C ILE A 90 -7.92 14.80 -11.75
N THR A 91 -8.93 15.12 -12.56
CA THR A 91 -10.33 14.99 -12.15
C THR A 91 -10.69 13.51 -12.18
N ASN A 92 -10.89 12.90 -11.01
CA ASN A 92 -11.52 11.58 -10.91
C ASN A 92 -13.00 11.75 -11.28
N ASP A 93 -13.38 11.41 -12.51
CA ASP A 93 -14.78 11.23 -12.87
C ASP A 93 -15.25 9.88 -12.33
N GLY A 94 -15.94 9.92 -11.20
CA GLY A 94 -16.54 8.73 -10.58
C GLY A 94 -17.52 8.06 -11.54
N THR A 95 -17.05 7.06 -12.27
CA THR A 95 -17.89 6.11 -13.00
C THR A 95 -17.37 4.69 -12.79
N ALA A 96 -17.38 4.21 -11.55
CA ALA A 96 -17.27 2.78 -11.29
C ALA A 96 -18.64 2.13 -11.54
N GLY A 97 -18.69 1.34 -12.62
CA GLY A 97 -19.84 0.57 -13.04
C GLY A 97 -20.31 -0.39 -11.94
N ARG A 98 -21.62 -0.35 -11.68
CA ARG A 98 -22.35 -1.37 -10.94
C ARG A 98 -22.24 -2.69 -11.71
N ASP A 99 -21.74 -3.75 -11.08
CA ASP A 99 -22.29 -5.10 -11.23
C ASP A 99 -21.78 -6.07 -10.14
N ASN A 100 -22.72 -6.42 -9.24
CA ASN A 100 -22.91 -7.66 -8.49
C ASN A 100 -21.71 -8.54 -8.09
N LEU A 101 -21.45 -8.64 -6.78
CA LEU A 101 -21.34 -9.94 -6.12
C LEU A 101 -22.16 -9.96 -4.82
N LEU A 102 -23.07 -10.93 -4.80
CA LEU A 102 -24.18 -11.11 -3.88
C LEU A 102 -23.72 -11.99 -2.71
N TYR A 103 -23.73 -11.50 -1.46
CA TYR A 103 -23.78 -12.37 -0.28
C TYR A 103 -24.87 -11.90 0.68
N GLY A 104 -25.92 -12.72 0.78
CA GLY A 104 -27.16 -12.40 1.48
C GLY A 104 -27.04 -12.56 3.00
N GLY A 105 -27.35 -11.49 3.72
CA GLY A 105 -27.73 -11.46 5.12
C GLY A 105 -29.03 -10.66 5.31
N PRO A 106 -29.80 -10.89 6.38
CA PRO A 106 -31.19 -10.45 6.49
C PRO A 106 -31.34 -8.92 6.56
N VAL A 107 -32.26 -8.42 5.73
CA VAL A 107 -32.68 -7.03 5.57
C VAL A 107 -33.27 -6.50 6.88
N SER A 108 -32.57 -5.55 7.51
CA SER A 108 -33.15 -4.69 8.54
C SER A 108 -33.84 -3.51 7.86
N THR A 109 -35.12 -3.30 8.18
CA THR A 109 -35.94 -2.23 7.61
C THR A 109 -35.66 -0.93 8.36
N THR A 110 -34.92 -0.02 7.73
CA THR A 110 -34.86 1.38 8.16
C THR A 110 -35.01 2.35 7.00
N THR A 111 -35.71 3.43 7.34
CA THR A 111 -36.30 4.51 6.56
C THR A 111 -35.38 5.09 5.48
N ASN A 112 -35.93 5.28 4.28
CA ASN A 112 -35.28 5.99 3.17
C ASN A 112 -34.85 7.41 3.59
N VAL A 113 -33.54 7.65 3.62
CA VAL A 113 -32.97 9.00 3.60
C VAL A 113 -32.45 9.24 2.18
N ALA A 114 -32.84 10.35 1.56
CA ALA A 114 -32.47 10.69 0.19
C ALA A 114 -30.95 10.94 0.05
N PRO A 115 -30.32 10.54 -1.06
CA PRO A 115 -28.91 10.84 -1.30
C PRO A 115 -28.75 12.31 -1.75
N GLY A 116 -27.89 13.06 -1.07
CA GLY A 116 -27.36 14.32 -1.59
C GLY A 116 -27.33 15.47 -0.58
N THR A 117 -26.14 16.07 -0.48
CA THR A 117 -25.71 17.23 0.32
C THR A 117 -25.36 16.98 1.80
N ARG A 118 -24.07 17.19 2.08
CA ARG A 118 -23.36 17.32 3.36
C ARG A 118 -24.07 18.31 4.32
N SER A 119 -25.22 17.95 4.87
CA SER A 119 -25.97 18.89 5.71
C SER A 119 -25.68 18.77 7.20
N THR A 120 -24.97 17.73 7.67
CA THR A 120 -24.77 17.55 9.13
C THR A 120 -23.47 16.89 9.56
N LEU A 121 -22.58 16.47 8.64
CA LEU A 121 -21.37 15.80 9.09
C LEU A 121 -20.35 16.79 9.68
N PRO A 122 -19.80 16.44 10.85
CA PRO A 122 -18.97 17.30 11.67
C PRO A 122 -17.73 17.86 10.96
N ALA A 123 -17.53 19.17 11.01
CA ALA A 123 -16.31 19.82 10.57
C ALA A 123 -15.28 19.80 11.72
N TYR A 124 -14.81 18.61 12.11
CA TYR A 124 -13.74 18.55 13.11
C TYR A 124 -12.46 19.18 12.57
N SER A 125 -11.86 20.06 13.39
CA SER A 125 -10.57 20.67 13.14
C SER A 125 -9.51 19.76 13.75
N LEU A 126 -8.73 19.12 12.89
CA LEU A 126 -7.46 18.52 13.29
C LEU A 126 -6.59 19.64 13.91
N ASP A 127 -5.74 19.30 14.89
CA ASP A 127 -4.88 20.26 15.59
C ASP A 127 -4.30 21.28 14.61
N GLY A 128 -4.34 22.56 15.00
CA GLY A 128 -4.31 23.74 14.13
C GLY A 128 -3.34 23.68 12.93
N PRO A 129 -3.63 24.43 11.85
CA PRO A 129 -2.88 24.32 10.61
C PRO A 129 -1.38 24.52 10.87
N ASN A 130 -0.56 23.66 10.24
CA ASN A 130 0.91 23.73 10.21
C ASN A 130 1.65 23.08 11.40
N LEU A 131 1.34 21.82 11.73
CA LEU A 131 2.33 21.02 12.47
C LEU A 131 3.59 20.85 11.63
N SER A 132 4.74 20.88 12.29
CA SER A 132 6.02 20.54 11.66
C SER A 132 6.05 19.05 11.30
N ALA A 133 6.85 18.70 10.30
CA ALA A 133 6.93 17.33 9.79
C ALA A 133 7.34 16.30 10.86
N ASP A 134 8.29 16.65 11.74
CA ASP A 134 8.71 15.82 12.87
C ASP A 134 7.53 15.49 13.81
N LYS A 135 6.62 16.45 14.03
CA LYS A 135 5.42 16.22 14.83
C LYS A 135 4.44 15.28 14.15
N VAL A 136 4.21 15.45 12.85
CA VAL A 136 3.35 14.52 12.09
C VAL A 136 3.95 13.10 12.10
N LYS A 137 5.26 12.97 11.87
CA LYS A 137 5.99 11.70 11.98
C LYS A 137 5.87 11.08 13.37
N THR A 138 5.88 11.89 14.43
CA THR A 138 5.67 11.43 15.80
C THR A 138 4.27 10.83 15.97
N TYR A 139 3.21 11.52 15.53
CA TYR A 139 1.84 10.98 15.63
C TYR A 139 1.67 9.67 14.84
N ILE A 140 2.24 9.59 13.64
CA ILE A 140 2.21 8.37 12.83
C ILE A 140 3.00 7.25 13.52
N SER A 141 4.19 7.54 14.04
CA SER A 141 5.01 6.55 14.77
C SER A 141 4.30 6.04 16.02
N ASP A 142 3.66 6.92 16.79
CA ASP A 142 2.89 6.55 17.96
C ASP A 142 1.70 5.66 17.59
N SER A 143 1.03 5.92 16.46
CA SER A 143 -0.03 5.05 15.94
C SER A 143 0.52 3.68 15.55
N VAL A 144 1.65 3.62 14.84
CA VAL A 144 2.32 2.36 14.49
C VAL A 144 2.70 1.58 15.74
N ASP A 145 3.26 2.25 16.75
CA ASP A 145 3.70 1.62 17.99
C ASP A 145 2.52 1.09 18.82
N ARG A 146 1.42 1.84 18.92
CA ARG A 146 0.19 1.39 19.59
C ARG A 146 -0.48 0.20 18.90
N ASN A 147 -0.45 0.18 17.58
CA ASN A 147 -1.18 -0.80 16.76
C ASN A 147 -0.28 -1.90 16.18
N TRP A 148 0.97 -2.01 16.66
CA TRP A 148 2.01 -2.83 16.04
C TRP A 148 1.61 -4.30 15.85
N ASP A 149 0.92 -4.90 16.82
CA ASP A 149 0.49 -6.30 16.74
C ASP A 149 -0.48 -6.56 15.58
N GLN A 150 -1.44 -5.65 15.37
CA GLN A 150 -2.36 -5.75 14.25
C GLN A 150 -1.63 -5.48 12.93
N ILE A 151 -0.81 -4.43 12.87
CA ILE A 151 -0.03 -4.05 11.68
C ILE A 151 0.85 -5.20 11.21
N ARG A 152 1.69 -5.76 12.10
CA ARG A 152 2.62 -6.84 11.73
C ARG A 152 1.88 -8.09 11.29
N SER A 153 0.73 -8.38 11.92
CA SER A 153 -0.15 -9.45 11.49
C SER A 153 -0.68 -9.18 10.09
N SER A 154 -1.21 -7.98 9.83
CA SER A 154 -1.80 -7.56 8.54
C SER A 154 -0.82 -7.58 7.38
N PHE A 155 0.45 -7.26 7.61
CA PHE A 155 1.49 -7.26 6.56
C PHE A 155 2.40 -8.49 6.54
N ASN A 156 2.10 -9.53 7.33
CA ASN A 156 2.94 -10.74 7.47
C ASN A 156 4.40 -10.43 7.88
N LEU A 157 4.58 -9.46 8.78
CA LEU A 157 5.88 -9.02 9.27
C LEU A 157 6.30 -9.78 10.54
N SER A 158 7.61 -9.77 10.82
CA SER A 158 8.15 -10.27 12.08
C SER A 158 8.12 -9.18 13.15
N ASP A 159 8.21 -9.57 14.42
CA ASP A 159 8.31 -8.62 15.53
C ASP A 159 9.78 -8.16 15.69
N THR A 160 10.24 -7.32 14.77
CA THR A 160 11.60 -6.76 14.74
C THR A 160 11.57 -5.23 14.73
N ALA A 161 12.66 -4.60 15.16
CA ALA A 161 12.79 -3.15 15.06
C ALA A 161 12.86 -2.71 13.60
N GLU A 162 13.54 -3.48 12.75
CA GLU A 162 13.68 -3.23 11.33
C GLU A 162 12.33 -3.26 10.59
N ASP A 163 11.48 -4.24 10.86
CA ASP A 163 10.13 -4.31 10.25
C ASP A 163 9.24 -3.17 10.73
N LYS A 164 9.37 -2.77 12.00
CA LYS A 164 8.63 -1.64 12.55
C LYS A 164 9.07 -0.32 11.95
N ASP A 165 10.38 -0.09 11.81
CA ASP A 165 10.95 1.08 11.17
C ASP A 165 10.57 1.14 9.68
N ARG A 166 10.54 0.00 8.98
CA ARG A 166 9.98 -0.10 7.62
C ARG A 166 8.54 0.39 7.58
N VAL A 167 7.69 -0.04 8.52
CA VAL A 167 6.28 0.37 8.51
C VAL A 167 6.12 1.86 8.86
N LYS A 168 6.91 2.39 9.78
CA LYS A 168 6.96 3.85 10.03
C LYS A 168 7.33 4.59 8.73
N ALA A 169 8.36 4.13 8.03
CA ALA A 169 8.76 4.68 6.74
C ALA A 169 7.64 4.59 5.68
N PHE A 170 6.94 3.46 5.62
CA PHE A 170 5.79 3.25 4.72
C PHE A 170 4.70 4.30 4.95
N PHE A 171 4.24 4.47 6.19
CA PHE A 171 3.20 5.47 6.49
C PHE A 171 3.69 6.91 6.34
N PHE A 172 4.98 7.21 6.52
CA PHE A 172 5.54 8.51 6.14
C PHE A 172 5.52 8.73 4.62
N GLY A 173 5.78 7.67 3.85
CA GLY A 173 5.63 7.67 2.39
C GLY A 173 4.19 7.94 1.97
N VAL A 174 3.21 7.31 2.61
CA VAL A 174 1.78 7.58 2.38
C VAL A 174 1.46 9.04 2.72
N ALA A 175 1.85 9.51 3.91
CA ALA A 175 1.58 10.89 4.31
C ALA A 175 2.18 11.92 3.35
N SER A 176 3.38 11.64 2.83
CA SER A 176 4.07 12.45 1.83
C SER A 176 3.35 12.46 0.49
N ARG A 177 2.80 11.32 0.07
CA ARG A 177 2.05 11.19 -1.18
C ARG A 177 0.70 11.91 -1.12
N GLU A 178 0.04 11.82 0.03
CA GLU A 178 -1.32 12.29 0.26
C GLU A 178 -1.40 13.77 0.62
N SER A 179 -0.45 14.27 1.41
CA SER A 179 -0.51 15.61 1.99
C SER A 179 0.80 16.38 1.96
N GLY A 180 1.85 15.82 1.35
CA GLY A 180 3.17 16.44 1.31
C GLY A 180 3.20 17.68 0.42
N THR A 181 3.68 18.80 0.97
CA THR A 181 3.98 20.01 0.19
C THR A 181 5.11 20.80 0.84
N GLY A 182 6.14 21.12 0.03
CA GLY A 182 7.36 21.75 0.54
C GLY A 182 7.97 20.93 1.68
N ASP A 183 8.17 21.57 2.83
CA ASP A 183 8.79 20.96 4.02
C ASP A 183 7.76 20.43 5.03
N THR A 184 6.52 20.16 4.61
CA THR A 184 5.40 19.82 5.51
C THR A 184 4.56 18.65 5.02
N MET A 185 3.92 17.95 5.98
CA MET A 185 2.78 17.06 5.75
C MET A 185 1.53 17.76 6.28
N GLN A 186 0.58 18.08 5.41
CA GLN A 186 -0.53 18.97 5.75
C GLN A 186 -1.56 18.28 6.64
N THR A 187 -1.63 18.67 7.92
CA THR A 187 -2.66 18.17 8.86
C THR A 187 -4.04 18.73 8.59
N SER A 188 -4.14 19.86 7.89
CA SER A 188 -5.41 20.53 7.58
C SER A 188 -5.87 20.31 6.14
N LEU A 189 -5.19 19.45 5.36
CA LEU A 189 -5.61 19.17 3.98
C LEU A 189 -6.95 18.42 4.01
N ILE A 190 -7.88 18.92 3.20
CA ILE A 190 -9.22 18.35 3.02
C ILE A 190 -9.43 18.23 1.51
N THR A 191 -9.79 17.04 1.04
CA THR A 191 -10.09 16.79 -0.37
C THR A 191 -11.34 15.92 -0.53
N GLY A 192 -11.79 15.79 -1.78
CA GLY A 192 -12.88 14.90 -2.16
C GLY A 192 -14.27 15.30 -1.69
N GLU A 193 -15.22 14.44 -2.00
CA GLU A 193 -16.63 14.53 -1.59
C GLU A 193 -17.26 13.13 -1.46
N GLY A 194 -18.33 13.01 -0.67
CA GLY A 194 -18.98 11.71 -0.41
C GLY A 194 -18.02 10.71 0.22
N SER A 195 -17.97 9.49 -0.32
CA SER A 195 -17.06 8.44 0.18
C SER A 195 -15.57 8.76 0.00
N SER A 196 -15.25 9.73 -0.87
CA SER A 196 -13.87 10.21 -1.08
C SER A 196 -13.52 11.42 -0.21
N TYR A 197 -14.47 11.95 0.57
CA TYR A 197 -14.20 13.06 1.47
C TYR A 197 -13.20 12.63 2.52
N SER A 198 -12.03 13.28 2.53
CA SER A 198 -10.90 12.84 3.32
C SER A 198 -10.16 14.01 3.96
N LYS A 199 -9.47 13.72 5.07
CA LYS A 199 -8.76 14.73 5.87
C LYS A 199 -7.42 14.25 6.42
N GLY A 200 -6.55 15.22 6.69
CA GLY A 200 -5.35 15.02 7.47
C GLY A 200 -4.18 14.44 6.68
N PRO A 201 -3.09 14.07 7.36
CA PRO A 201 -1.84 13.75 6.70
C PRO A 201 -1.91 12.48 5.84
N LEU A 202 -2.73 11.50 6.25
CA LEU A 202 -2.97 10.28 5.49
C LEU A 202 -4.17 10.38 4.54
N GLN A 203 -4.83 11.55 4.46
CA GLN A 203 -6.11 11.71 3.77
C GLN A 203 -7.10 10.59 4.14
N THR A 204 -7.38 10.46 5.43
CA THR A 204 -8.33 9.46 5.95
C THR A 204 -9.74 9.82 5.52
N ALA A 205 -10.39 8.94 4.74
CA ALA A 205 -11.74 9.13 4.25
C ALA A 205 -12.80 8.82 5.32
N ASP A 206 -14.01 9.40 5.18
CA ASP A 206 -15.14 9.15 6.10
C ASP A 206 -15.56 7.66 6.13
N THR A 207 -15.24 6.89 5.09
CA THR A 207 -15.46 5.42 5.03
C THR A 207 -14.68 4.65 6.08
N ALA A 208 -13.55 5.18 6.55
CA ALA A 208 -12.73 4.55 7.60
C ALA A 208 -13.45 4.52 8.97
N TYR A 209 -14.41 5.41 9.18
CA TYR A 209 -15.06 5.62 10.48
C TYR A 209 -16.37 4.83 10.60
N ALA A 210 -16.64 4.38 11.81
CA ALA A 210 -17.94 3.83 12.17
C ALA A 210 -18.99 4.95 12.23
N ASN A 211 -20.27 4.58 12.09
CA ASN A 211 -21.41 5.50 12.26
C ASN A 211 -21.28 6.81 11.44
N ASN A 212 -20.63 6.75 10.27
CA ASN A 212 -20.35 7.89 9.39
C ASN A 212 -21.59 8.48 8.68
N GLY A 213 -22.80 8.07 9.06
CA GLY A 213 -24.06 8.54 8.47
C GLY A 213 -24.42 7.87 7.13
N HIS A 214 -23.58 6.97 6.63
CA HIS A 214 -23.75 6.30 5.35
C HIS A 214 -23.78 4.76 5.52
N PRO A 215 -24.94 4.19 5.91
CA PRO A 215 -25.07 2.74 6.08
C PRO A 215 -24.88 1.94 4.79
N GLU A 216 -24.89 2.60 3.63
CA GLU A 216 -24.61 2.03 2.32
C GLU A 216 -23.13 1.85 2.01
N TRP A 217 -22.21 2.46 2.78
CA TRP A 217 -20.78 2.29 2.57
C TRP A 217 -20.27 1.05 3.29
N ASP A 218 -19.39 0.32 2.59
CA ASP A 218 -18.72 -0.84 3.16
C ASP A 218 -18.00 -0.46 4.45
N GLN A 219 -18.13 -1.33 5.45
CA GLN A 219 -17.52 -1.12 6.75
C GLN A 219 -16.23 -1.93 6.83
N ASP A 220 -15.17 -1.28 7.30
CA ASP A 220 -13.89 -1.92 7.57
C ASP A 220 -14.03 -2.90 8.75
N THR A 221 -14.25 -4.19 8.48
CA THR A 221 -14.61 -5.18 9.51
C THR A 221 -13.54 -6.23 9.75
N HIS A 222 -12.48 -6.26 8.94
CA HIS A 222 -11.42 -7.26 9.01
C HIS A 222 -10.22 -6.85 9.87
N VAL A 223 -10.25 -5.63 10.45
CA VAL A 223 -9.22 -5.13 11.38
C VAL A 223 -9.77 -5.02 12.82
N PRO A 224 -9.96 -6.14 13.55
CA PRO A 224 -10.53 -6.13 14.89
C PRO A 224 -9.56 -5.63 15.98
N GLY A 225 -8.24 -5.63 15.71
CA GLY A 225 -7.23 -5.20 16.67
C GLY A 225 -7.13 -3.69 16.87
N ILE A 226 -7.77 -2.90 16.01
CA ILE A 226 -7.85 -1.43 16.11
C ILE A 226 -9.33 -1.05 16.18
N VAL A 227 -9.71 -0.32 17.24
CA VAL A 227 -11.09 0.14 17.42
C VAL A 227 -11.46 1.07 16.27
N GLN A 228 -12.55 0.77 15.56
CA GLN A 228 -13.13 1.69 14.57
C GLN A 228 -13.82 2.83 15.32
N ALA A 229 -13.26 4.03 15.25
CA ALA A 229 -13.84 5.20 15.90
C ALA A 229 -15.09 5.68 15.16
N ASP A 230 -16.05 6.22 15.91
CA ASP A 230 -17.19 6.92 15.34
C ASP A 230 -16.73 8.23 14.68
N LEU A 231 -17.34 8.59 13.55
CA LEU A 231 -17.16 9.90 12.92
C LEU A 231 -17.85 10.99 13.74
N THR A 232 -17.07 11.89 14.35
CA THR A 232 -17.58 12.94 15.26
C THR A 232 -16.81 14.26 15.10
N ASP A 233 -17.41 15.38 15.54
CA ASP A 233 -16.75 16.71 15.61
C ASP A 233 -15.53 16.74 16.54
N SER A 234 -15.40 15.74 17.40
CA SER A 234 -14.33 15.62 18.39
C SER A 234 -13.17 14.74 17.93
N ASN A 235 -13.21 14.13 16.74
CA ASN A 235 -12.06 13.35 16.27
C ASN A 235 -10.84 14.29 16.13
N ASP A 236 -9.74 13.92 16.77
CA ASP A 236 -8.49 14.67 16.73
C ASP A 236 -7.51 14.09 15.71
N LEU A 237 -6.30 14.64 15.65
CA LEU A 237 -5.26 14.18 14.73
C LEU A 237 -4.84 12.73 14.98
N SER A 238 -4.73 12.33 16.25
CA SER A 238 -4.41 10.94 16.58
C SER A 238 -5.50 10.00 16.07
N THR A 239 -6.77 10.33 16.28
CA THR A 239 -7.91 9.53 15.83
C THR A 239 -7.92 9.41 14.31
N SER A 240 -7.70 10.53 13.60
CA SER A 240 -7.66 10.50 12.14
C SER A 240 -6.52 9.64 11.59
N ILE A 241 -5.35 9.68 12.22
CA ILE A 241 -4.22 8.84 11.83
C ILE A 241 -4.50 7.37 12.13
N ASP A 242 -5.02 7.05 13.33
CA ASP A 242 -5.38 5.69 13.70
C ASP A 242 -6.43 5.11 12.73
N MET A 243 -7.40 5.92 12.30
CA MET A 243 -8.40 5.49 11.31
C MET A 243 -7.83 5.33 9.91
N GLY A 244 -6.88 6.20 9.50
CA GLY A 244 -6.19 6.04 8.22
C GLY A 244 -5.33 4.77 8.17
N VAL A 245 -4.59 4.50 9.25
CA VAL A 245 -3.85 3.24 9.42
C VAL A 245 -4.80 2.06 9.36
N ARG A 246 -5.89 2.08 10.13
CA ARG A 246 -6.90 1.02 10.15
C ARG A 246 -7.49 0.76 8.76
N HIS A 247 -7.85 1.82 8.03
CA HIS A 247 -8.42 1.71 6.68
C HIS A 247 -7.45 1.07 5.69
N MET A 248 -6.17 1.44 5.74
CA MET A 248 -5.14 0.76 4.96
C MET A 248 -4.99 -0.73 5.33
N LEU A 249 -5.05 -1.08 6.62
CA LEU A 249 -4.98 -2.48 7.04
C LEU A 249 -6.18 -3.30 6.57
N GLU A 250 -7.36 -2.69 6.39
CA GLU A 250 -8.52 -3.37 5.79
C GLU A 250 -8.17 -3.87 4.39
N GLY A 251 -7.53 -3.04 3.57
CA GLY A 251 -7.05 -3.43 2.25
C GLY A 251 -6.08 -4.61 2.28
N ALA A 252 -5.12 -4.60 3.22
CA ALA A 252 -4.21 -5.74 3.40
C ALA A 252 -4.95 -7.03 3.80
N GLU A 253 -5.91 -6.95 4.73
CA GLU A 253 -6.68 -8.13 5.14
C GLU A 253 -7.56 -8.66 4.01
N LEU A 254 -8.21 -7.79 3.22
CA LEU A 254 -8.92 -8.19 2.01
C LEU A 254 -7.96 -8.88 1.00
N GLY A 255 -6.73 -8.37 0.85
CA GLY A 255 -5.68 -8.96 0.02
C GLY A 255 -5.35 -10.40 0.41
N LYS A 256 -5.28 -10.68 1.72
CA LYS A 256 -5.08 -12.05 2.22
C LYS A 256 -6.26 -12.96 1.90
N LEU A 257 -7.49 -12.46 1.96
CA LEU A 257 -8.68 -13.25 1.64
C LEU A 257 -8.69 -13.71 0.17
N VAL A 258 -8.09 -12.93 -0.73
CA VAL A 258 -7.92 -13.29 -2.15
C VAL A 258 -6.58 -14.01 -2.44
N GLY A 259 -5.79 -14.29 -1.41
CA GLY A 259 -4.62 -15.15 -1.48
C GLY A 259 -3.28 -14.44 -1.66
N HIS A 260 -3.21 -13.12 -1.55
CA HIS A 260 -1.92 -12.43 -1.47
C HIS A 260 -1.24 -12.74 -0.13
N GLN A 261 0.09 -12.89 -0.14
CA GLN A 261 0.86 -13.39 1.01
C GLN A 261 2.15 -12.62 1.26
N SER A 262 2.71 -11.96 0.24
CA SER A 262 3.94 -11.19 0.42
C SER A 262 3.62 -9.85 1.08
N THR A 263 4.51 -9.35 1.93
CA THR A 263 4.39 -8.02 2.54
C THR A 263 4.20 -6.94 1.48
N GLU A 264 4.92 -7.03 0.36
CA GLU A 264 4.84 -6.05 -0.74
C GLU A 264 3.47 -6.04 -1.41
N ASP A 265 2.90 -7.21 -1.72
CA ASP A 265 1.54 -7.28 -2.29
C ASP A 265 0.51 -6.71 -1.31
N LEU A 266 0.64 -6.99 -0.01
CA LEU A 266 -0.28 -6.52 1.02
C LEU A 266 -0.15 -5.00 1.25
N GLU A 267 1.05 -4.43 1.16
CA GLU A 267 1.27 -2.97 1.15
C GLU A 267 0.61 -2.33 -0.09
N ILE A 268 0.67 -2.99 -1.26
CA ILE A 268 -0.01 -2.54 -2.49
C ILE A 268 -1.53 -2.60 -2.33
N ASP A 269 -2.08 -3.68 -1.78
CA ASP A 269 -3.52 -3.82 -1.56
C ASP A 269 -4.04 -2.78 -0.56
N ALA A 270 -3.27 -2.51 0.51
CA ALA A 270 -3.57 -1.45 1.47
C ALA A 270 -3.69 -0.08 0.79
N MET A 271 -2.72 0.26 -0.07
CA MET A 271 -2.74 1.51 -0.83
C MET A 271 -3.87 1.58 -1.86
N ALA A 272 -4.16 0.47 -2.54
CA ALA A 272 -5.23 0.39 -3.52
C ALA A 272 -6.59 0.61 -2.87
N HIS A 273 -6.85 -0.08 -1.75
CA HIS A 273 -8.07 0.07 -0.99
C HIS A 273 -8.20 1.49 -0.43
N HIS A 274 -7.14 2.03 0.18
CA HIS A 274 -7.15 3.39 0.74
C HIS A 274 -7.50 4.47 -0.30
N ASN A 275 -6.95 4.36 -1.50
CA ASN A 275 -7.17 5.35 -2.56
C ASN A 275 -8.46 5.15 -3.35
N THR A 276 -8.96 3.91 -3.48
CA THR A 276 -10.06 3.59 -4.42
C THR A 276 -11.26 2.87 -3.80
N GLY A 277 -11.17 2.44 -2.55
CA GLY A 277 -12.13 1.54 -1.90
C GLY A 277 -12.00 0.07 -2.32
N HIS A 278 -11.12 -0.26 -3.27
CA HIS A 278 -11.03 -1.60 -3.86
C HIS A 278 -9.59 -2.13 -3.90
N ILE A 279 -9.42 -3.42 -3.62
CA ILE A 279 -8.16 -4.15 -3.82
C ILE A 279 -8.07 -4.82 -5.20
N GLU A 280 -9.12 -4.71 -6.01
CA GLU A 280 -9.17 -5.20 -7.39
C GLU A 280 -9.26 -4.01 -8.35
N GLY A 281 -8.85 -4.21 -9.62
CA GLY A 281 -8.87 -3.14 -10.62
C GLY A 281 -7.58 -2.31 -10.63
N ALA A 282 -7.52 -1.20 -9.89
CA ALA A 282 -6.35 -0.31 -9.85
C ALA A 282 -5.01 -1.03 -9.55
N PRO A 283 -4.93 -1.97 -8.59
CA PRO A 283 -3.71 -2.76 -8.39
C PRO A 283 -3.49 -3.83 -9.46
N SER A 284 -4.33 -3.99 -10.50
CA SER A 284 -3.99 -4.78 -11.70
C SER A 284 -3.46 -3.93 -12.85
N ASP A 285 -3.57 -2.60 -12.74
CA ASP A 285 -3.01 -1.64 -13.68
C ASP A 285 -1.52 -1.38 -13.35
N PRO A 286 -0.59 -1.77 -14.24
CA PRO A 286 0.83 -1.52 -14.04
C PRO A 286 1.17 -0.04 -13.91
N GLU A 287 0.41 0.85 -14.56
CA GLU A 287 0.64 2.29 -14.49
C GLU A 287 0.25 2.86 -13.13
N TRP A 288 -0.92 2.47 -12.60
CA TRP A 288 -1.32 2.86 -11.25
C TRP A 288 -0.34 2.33 -10.20
N ARG A 289 0.06 1.06 -10.29
CA ARG A 289 1.08 0.48 -9.41
C ARG A 289 2.39 1.26 -9.47
N ALA A 290 2.84 1.66 -10.66
CA ALA A 290 4.08 2.41 -10.81
C ALA A 290 3.98 3.86 -10.30
N THR A 291 2.79 4.47 -10.38
CA THR A 291 2.59 5.91 -10.09
C THR A 291 2.16 6.18 -8.67
N TYR A 292 1.20 5.46 -8.10
CA TYR A 292 0.75 5.69 -6.73
C TYR A 292 1.58 4.85 -5.75
N ALA A 293 1.41 3.53 -5.80
CA ALA A 293 2.09 2.60 -4.88
C ALA A 293 3.62 2.68 -5.01
N GLY A 294 4.14 2.68 -6.24
CA GLY A 294 5.57 2.76 -6.51
C GLY A 294 6.20 4.06 -6.03
N GLN A 295 5.46 5.17 -6.05
CA GLN A 295 5.96 6.42 -5.48
C GLN A 295 5.96 6.43 -3.96
N VAL A 296 4.90 5.91 -3.32
CA VAL A 296 4.88 5.73 -1.87
C VAL A 296 6.07 4.87 -1.43
N MET A 297 6.36 3.77 -2.12
CA MET A 297 7.49 2.90 -1.78
C MET A 297 8.86 3.59 -1.98
N LYS A 298 9.00 4.45 -3.01
CA LYS A 298 10.21 5.29 -3.16
C LYS A 298 10.36 6.30 -2.01
N MET A 299 9.28 6.94 -1.61
CA MET A 299 9.28 7.88 -0.48
C MET A 299 9.59 7.16 0.83
N ALA A 300 8.99 5.98 1.05
CA ALA A 300 9.29 5.13 2.20
C ALA A 300 10.77 4.72 2.24
N ALA A 301 11.34 4.32 1.10
CA ALA A 301 12.77 4.02 1.01
C ALA A 301 13.65 5.23 1.34
N TRP A 302 13.23 6.45 0.94
CA TRP A 302 13.91 7.68 1.34
C TRP A 302 13.88 7.88 2.87
N TYR A 303 12.72 7.71 3.51
CA TYR A 303 12.61 7.79 4.98
C TYR A 303 13.48 6.76 5.69
N GLY A 304 13.49 5.51 5.21
CA GLY A 304 14.34 4.44 5.73
C GLY A 304 15.85 4.71 5.62
N ASN A 305 16.27 5.65 4.78
CA ASN A 305 17.68 6.04 4.61
C ASN A 305 18.12 7.17 5.55
N GLY A 306 17.64 7.14 6.80
CA GLY A 306 18.11 8.04 7.87
C GLY A 306 17.22 9.25 8.16
N HIS A 307 16.00 9.29 7.61
CA HIS A 307 15.05 10.39 7.79
C HIS A 307 13.82 10.00 8.62
N LEU A 308 13.87 8.89 9.37
CA LEU A 308 12.76 8.47 10.23
C LEU A 308 12.49 9.46 11.36
N GLU A 309 13.55 10.00 11.98
CA GLU A 309 13.46 10.80 13.22
C GLU A 309 13.77 12.30 13.01
N ASP A 310 14.12 12.70 11.78
CA ASP A 310 14.42 14.11 11.48
C ASP A 310 13.17 14.88 11.01
N SER A 311 13.33 16.18 10.81
CA SER A 311 12.26 17.06 10.32
C SER A 311 12.16 17.14 8.79
N GLN A 312 12.94 16.36 8.04
CA GLN A 312 12.96 16.46 6.58
C GLN A 312 11.77 15.69 5.98
N VAL A 313 11.26 16.18 4.86
CA VAL A 313 10.14 15.57 4.13
C VAL A 313 10.54 15.45 2.66
N VAL A 314 10.07 14.39 2.03
CA VAL A 314 10.04 14.27 0.58
C VAL A 314 8.58 14.31 0.13
N TYR A 315 8.29 14.88 -1.03
CA TYR A 315 6.91 14.95 -1.54
C TYR A 315 6.80 14.55 -3.02
N PHE A 316 5.56 14.46 -3.49
CA PHE A 316 5.23 14.07 -4.85
C PHE A 316 6.01 14.88 -5.90
N GLY A 317 6.68 14.19 -6.82
CA GLY A 317 7.45 14.80 -7.90
C GLY A 317 8.93 15.11 -7.59
N GLN A 318 9.44 14.77 -6.41
CA GLN A 318 10.86 14.94 -6.06
C GLN A 318 11.76 13.71 -6.28
N LEU A 319 11.19 12.50 -6.42
CA LEU A 319 11.90 11.21 -6.54
C LEU A 319 11.60 10.47 -7.85
#